data_AF-A0A1G1PIJ0-F1
#
_entry.id   AF-A0A1G1PIJ0-F1
#
_cell.length_a   1.000
_cell.length_b   1.000
_cell.length_c   1.000
_cell.angle_alpha   90.00
_cell.angle_beta   90.00
_cell.angle_gamma   90.00
#
_symmetry.space_group_name_H-M   'P 1'
#
loop_
_entity.id
_entity.type
_entity.pdbx_description
1 polymer ?
#
loop_
_entity_poly.entity_id
_entity_poly.type
_entity_poly.pdbx_seq_one_letter_code
_entity_poly.pdbx_strand_id
1 'polypeptide(L)'
;MKSRLLTTTILVLVVVGLLAISAPSYAQSALNKLGRGIVNTFTGWLEVPKGVVDESKANNVFTGLTVGTIKGLGLGLVRTGAGIYEALTFPFPIPEGYEPIVKPEFVYSGE
;
A
#
# COMPACT_ATOMS: atom_id res chain seq x y z
N MET A 1 -29.55 -15.60 7.57
CA MET A 1 -28.76 -14.35 7.71
C MET A 1 -27.26 -14.58 7.79
N LYS A 2 -26.75 -15.47 8.68
CA LYS A 2 -25.31 -15.72 8.84
C LYS A 2 -24.60 -16.24 7.58
N SER A 3 -25.23 -17.11 6.79
CA SER A 3 -24.65 -17.65 5.55
C SER A 3 -24.44 -16.59 4.48
N ARG A 4 -25.39 -15.66 4.31
CA ARG A 4 -25.25 -14.55 3.35
C ARG A 4 -24.17 -13.55 3.77
N LEU A 5 -24.06 -13.28 5.07
CA LEU A 5 -23.00 -12.43 5.61
C LEU A 5 -21.61 -13.04 5.37
N LEU A 6 -21.44 -14.34 5.64
CA LEU A 6 -20.20 -15.08 5.38
C LEU A 6 -19.81 -15.07 3.91
N THR A 7 -20.75 -15.35 3.00
CA THR A 7 -20.49 -15.33 1.55
C THR A 7 -20.08 -13.94 1.08
N THR A 8 -20.73 -12.88 1.55
CA THR A 8 -20.36 -11.50 1.20
C THR A 8 -18.97 -11.13 1.74
N THR A 9 -18.64 -11.49 2.98
CA THR A 9 -17.30 -11.23 3.54
C THR A 9 -16.21 -11.95 2.76
N ILE A 10 -16.43 -13.22 2.40
CA ILE A 10 -15.49 -13.99 1.58
C ILE A 10 -15.33 -13.34 0.20
N LEU A 11 -16.44 -12.90 -0.42
CA LEU A 11 -16.40 -12.21 -1.71
C LEU A 11 -15.59 -10.91 -1.64
N VAL A 12 -15.80 -10.10 -0.59
CA VAL A 12 -15.03 -8.86 -0.37
C VAL A 12 -13.55 -9.16 -0.18
N LEU A 13 -13.21 -10.16 0.64
CA LEU A 13 -11.81 -10.57 0.84
C LEU A 13 -11.15 -11.12 -0.42
N VAL A 14 -11.89 -11.87 -1.25
CA VAL A 14 -11.40 -12.37 -2.54
C VAL A 14 -11.20 -11.23 -3.52
N VAL A 15 -12.12 -10.26 -3.59
CA VAL A 15 -11.97 -9.07 -4.44
C VAL A 15 -10.78 -8.23 -3.98
N VAL A 16 -10.62 -8.00 -2.68
CA VAL A 16 -9.47 -7.29 -2.11
C VAL A 16 -8.16 -8.04 -2.39
N GLY A 17 -8.17 -9.37 -2.26
CA GLY A 17 -7.02 -10.22 -2.59
C GLY A 17 -6.65 -10.17 -4.07
N LEU A 18 -7.63 -10.21 -4.97
CA LEU A 18 -7.41 -10.09 -6.41
C LEU A 18 -6.87 -8.71 -6.80
N LEU A 19 -7.36 -7.64 -6.17
CA LEU A 19 -6.82 -6.28 -6.34
C LEU A 19 -5.40 -6.16 -5.80
N ALA A 20 -5.05 -6.90 -4.74
CA ALA A 20 -3.70 -6.93 -4.20
C ALA A 20 -2.70 -7.73 -5.07
N ILE A 21 -3.18 -8.56 -6.00
CA ILE A 21 -2.37 -9.37 -6.92
C ILE A 21 -2.22 -8.69 -8.31
N SER A 22 -2.69 -7.45 -8.49
CA SER A 22 -2.55 -6.78 -9.79
C SER A 22 -1.07 -6.62 -10.17
N ALA A 23 -0.64 -7.38 -11.18
CA ALA A 23 0.70 -7.27 -11.76
C ALA A 23 0.92 -5.86 -12.34
N PRO A 24 2.16 -5.35 -12.35
CA PRO A 24 2.46 -4.06 -12.96
C PRO A 24 2.15 -4.14 -14.47
N SER A 25 1.10 -3.44 -14.91
CA SER A 25 0.82 -3.20 -16.32
C SER A 25 1.63 -1.98 -16.74
N TYR A 26 2.50 -2.11 -17.75
CA TYR A 26 3.26 -0.97 -18.31
C TYR A 26 2.35 0.20 -18.76
N ALA A 27 1.07 -0.08 -19.04
CA ALA A 27 0.03 0.94 -19.14
C ALA A 27 -0.68 1.12 -17.78
N GLN A 28 -0.33 2.17 -17.04
CA GLN A 28 -1.07 2.59 -15.86
C GLN A 28 -2.47 3.10 -16.26
N SER A 29 -3.49 2.68 -15.52
CA SER A 29 -4.89 3.05 -15.77
C SER A 29 -5.56 3.60 -14.51
N ALA A 30 -6.73 4.23 -14.67
CA ALA A 30 -7.56 4.68 -13.55
C ALA A 30 -7.86 3.56 -12.53
N LEU A 31 -8.07 2.33 -13.00
CA LEU A 31 -8.31 1.19 -12.11
C LEU A 31 -7.05 0.75 -11.37
N ASN A 32 -5.88 0.83 -12.01
CA ASN A 32 -4.60 0.55 -11.33
C ASN A 32 -4.35 1.59 -10.23
N LYS A 33 -4.61 2.87 -10.50
CA LYS A 33 -4.53 3.94 -9.50
C LYS A 33 -5.51 3.71 -8.34
N LEU A 34 -6.75 3.29 -8.62
CA LEU A 34 -7.71 2.95 -7.57
C LEU A 34 -7.24 1.75 -6.72
N GLY A 35 -6.82 0.67 -7.37
CA GLY A 35 -6.31 -0.53 -6.70
C GLY A 35 -5.12 -0.21 -5.79
N ARG A 36 -4.14 0.52 -6.34
CA ARG A 36 -3.00 1.02 -5.59
C ARG A 36 -3.41 1.91 -4.42
N GLY A 37 -4.33 2.84 -4.65
CA GLY A 37 -4.85 3.74 -3.63
C GLY A 37 -5.46 3.00 -2.45
N ILE A 38 -6.31 2.00 -2.73
CA ILE A 38 -6.91 1.13 -1.71
C ILE A 38 -5.82 0.38 -0.95
N VAL A 39 -4.91 -0.29 -1.65
CA VAL A 39 -3.84 -1.09 -1.02
C VAL A 39 -2.98 -0.20 -0.12
N ASN A 40 -2.45 0.92 -0.62
CA ASN A 40 -1.60 1.83 0.15
C ASN A 40 -2.32 2.46 1.35
N THR A 41 -3.63 2.73 1.23
CA THR A 41 -4.44 3.21 2.36
C THR A 41 -4.43 2.22 3.52
N PHE A 42 -4.70 0.93 3.24
CA PHE A 42 -4.85 -0.09 4.28
C PHE A 42 -3.54 -0.75 4.71
N THR A 43 -2.49 -0.66 3.90
CA THR A 43 -1.21 -1.34 4.15
C THR A 43 -0.09 -0.40 4.60
N GLY A 44 -0.30 0.91 4.70
CA GLY A 44 0.73 1.86 5.13
C GLY A 44 1.40 1.53 6.47
N TRP A 45 0.68 0.88 7.40
CA TRP A 45 1.25 0.43 8.68
C TRP A 45 2.38 -0.60 8.53
N LEU A 46 2.46 -1.33 7.41
CA LEU A 46 3.54 -2.29 7.12
C LEU A 46 4.90 -1.59 6.93
N GLU A 47 4.92 -0.28 6.71
CA GLU A 47 6.16 0.51 6.70
C GLU A 47 6.88 0.48 8.05
N VAL A 48 6.16 0.28 9.17
CA VAL A 48 6.75 0.17 10.51
C VAL A 48 7.61 -1.08 10.65
N PRO A 49 7.09 -2.32 10.48
CA PRO A 49 7.93 -3.51 10.56
C PRO A 49 9.00 -3.54 9.47
N LYS A 50 8.72 -3.03 8.26
CA LYS A 50 9.74 -2.86 7.21
C LYS A 50 10.90 -1.98 7.68
N GLY A 51 10.60 -0.78 8.19
CA GLY A 51 11.60 0.16 8.69
C GLY A 51 12.43 -0.42 9.84
N VAL A 52 11.80 -1.15 10.76
CA VAL A 52 12.52 -1.86 11.85
C VAL A 52 13.50 -2.88 11.29
N VAL A 53 13.07 -3.72 10.35
CA VAL A 53 13.92 -4.77 9.76
C VAL A 53 15.07 -4.17 8.95
N ASP A 54 14.78 -3.18 8.11
CA ASP A 54 15.77 -2.56 7.23
C ASP A 54 16.85 -1.83 8.05
N GLU A 55 16.46 -1.05 9.07
CA GLU A 55 17.40 -0.38 9.96
C GLU A 55 18.15 -1.35 10.89
N SER A 56 17.51 -2.44 11.32
CA SER A 56 18.20 -3.48 12.10
C SER A 56 19.31 -4.15 11.29
N LYS A 57 19.07 -4.41 10.01
CA LYS A 57 20.05 -5.01 9.08
C LYS A 57 21.18 -4.04 8.72
N ALA A 58 20.86 -2.76 8.52
CA ALA A 58 21.83 -1.75 8.14
C ALA A 58 22.75 -1.36 9.32
N ASN A 59 22.20 -1.35 10.53
CA ASN A 59 22.90 -0.88 11.73
C ASN A 59 22.94 -1.99 12.79
N ASN A 60 21.96 -1.97 13.70
CA ASN A 60 21.81 -2.95 14.78
C ASN A 60 20.35 -2.94 15.25
N VAL A 61 19.98 -3.97 16.04
CA VAL A 61 18.60 -4.16 16.51
C VAL A 61 18.08 -2.97 17.33
N PHE A 62 18.91 -2.33 18.14
CA PHE A 62 18.49 -1.19 18.96
C PHE A 62 18.14 0.03 18.10
N THR A 63 18.97 0.32 17.09
CA THR A 63 18.69 1.36 16.09
C THR A 63 17.45 0.99 15.26
N GLY A 64 17.26 -0.27 14.88
CA GLY A 64 16.07 -0.72 14.17
C GLY A 64 14.78 -0.50 14.97
N LEU A 65 14.76 -0.88 16.24
CA LEU A 65 13.58 -0.70 17.10
C LEU A 65 13.24 0.76 17.37
N THR A 66 14.22 1.66 17.35
CA THR A 66 14.02 3.09 17.63
C THR A 66 13.86 3.89 16.34
N VAL A 67 14.93 4.04 15.58
CA VAL A 67 15.00 4.80 14.33
C VAL A 67 14.14 4.16 13.25
N GLY A 68 14.19 2.83 13.12
CA GLY A 68 13.37 2.10 12.14
C GLY A 68 11.88 2.24 12.39
N THR A 69 11.44 2.20 13.65
CA THR A 69 10.04 2.46 14.02
C THR A 69 9.61 3.88 13.67
N ILE A 70 10.42 4.89 14.01
CA ILE A 70 10.09 6.30 13.72
C ILE A 70 10.02 6.56 12.22
N LYS A 71 11.02 6.06 11.47
CA LYS A 71 11.04 6.16 10.00
C LYS A 71 9.84 5.46 9.38
N GLY A 72 9.56 4.24 9.82
CA GLY A 72 8.42 3.45 9.33
C GLY A 72 7.07 4.08 9.63
N LEU A 73 6.90 4.75 10.78
CA LEU A 73 5.70 5.53 11.07
C LEU A 73 5.54 6.71 10.11
N GLY A 74 6.62 7.48 9.87
CA GLY A 74 6.58 8.60 8.93
C GLY A 74 6.25 8.15 7.50
N LEU A 75 6.93 7.11 7.01
CA LEU A 75 6.67 6.52 5.70
C LEU A 75 5.26 5.94 5.60
N GLY A 76 4.77 5.29 6.66
CA GLY A 76 3.43 4.74 6.72
C GLY A 76 2.34 5.81 6.61
N LEU A 77 2.51 6.95 7.29
CA LEU A 77 1.59 8.09 7.16
C LEU A 77 1.58 8.66 5.74
N VAL A 78 2.76 8.84 5.13
CA VAL A 78 2.88 9.32 3.74
C VAL A 78 2.19 8.35 2.79
N ARG A 79 2.42 7.04 2.95
CA ARG A 79 1.83 6.02 2.09
C ARG A 79 0.32 5.92 2.24
N THR A 80 -0.19 5.94 3.48
CA THR A 80 -1.64 5.94 3.72
C THR A 80 -2.29 7.20 3.14
N GLY A 81 -1.68 8.38 3.34
CA GLY A 81 -2.17 9.63 2.76
C GLY A 81 -2.17 9.63 1.23
N ALA A 82 -1.09 9.14 0.62
CA ALA A 82 -1.02 8.97 -0.84
C ALA A 82 -2.06 7.96 -1.35
N GLY A 83 -2.27 6.86 -0.61
CA GLY A 83 -3.30 5.88 -0.93
C GLY A 83 -4.70 6.48 -0.95
N ILE A 84 -5.05 7.27 0.08
CA ILE A 84 -6.34 7.97 0.17
C ILE A 84 -6.48 8.93 -1.01
N TYR A 85 -5.43 9.71 -1.29
CA TYR A 85 -5.41 10.62 -2.43
C TYR A 85 -5.65 9.89 -3.75
N GLU A 86 -4.94 8.80 -4.01
CA GLU A 86 -5.06 8.05 -5.27
C GLU A 86 -6.43 7.39 -5.41
N ALA A 87 -6.99 6.86 -4.32
CA ALA A 87 -8.33 6.29 -4.30
C ALA A 87 -9.43 7.33 -4.56
N LEU A 88 -9.29 8.56 -4.03
CA LEU A 88 -10.27 9.62 -4.25
C LEU A 88 -10.14 10.27 -5.64
N THR A 89 -8.92 10.35 -6.15
CA THR A 89 -8.62 11.01 -7.43
C THR A 89 -8.49 10.03 -8.59
N PHE A 90 -8.85 8.76 -8.41
CA PHE A 90 -8.65 7.70 -9.41
C PHE A 90 -9.24 7.98 -10.81
N PRO A 91 -10.35 8.72 -10.99
CA PRO A 91 -10.87 9.02 -12.33
C PRO A 91 -10.04 10.09 -13.06
N PHE A 92 -9.24 10.85 -12.32
CA PHE A 92 -8.42 11.92 -12.84
C PHE A 92 -7.00 11.41 -13.12
N PRO A 93 -6.42 11.69 -14.30
CA PRO A 93 -5.05 11.31 -14.67
C PRO A 93 -4.03 12.26 -14.01
N ILE A 94 -4.10 12.38 -12.68
CA ILE A 94 -3.19 13.19 -11.85
C ILE A 94 -2.48 12.27 -10.86
N PRO A 95 -1.15 12.10 -10.90
CA PRO A 95 -0.22 12.63 -11.89
C PRO A 95 -0.45 12.03 -13.29
N GLU A 96 0.10 12.67 -14.32
CA GLU A 96 -0.09 12.27 -15.72
C GLU A 96 0.22 10.78 -15.91
N GLY A 97 -0.55 10.11 -16.77
CA GLY A 97 -0.38 8.68 -17.00
C GLY A 97 -0.73 7.78 -15.81
N TYR A 98 -1.41 8.30 -14.77
CA TYR A 98 -1.78 7.53 -13.57
C TYR A 98 -0.56 6.98 -12.80
N GLU A 99 0.58 7.68 -12.87
CA GLU A 99 1.81 7.27 -12.21
C GLU A 99 1.67 7.18 -10.67
N PRO A 100 2.42 6.28 -10.00
CA PRO A 100 2.47 6.24 -8.55
C PRO A 100 3.07 7.52 -7.96
N ILE A 101 2.36 8.12 -7.01
CA ILE A 101 2.84 9.32 -6.28
C ILE A 101 3.94 8.96 -5.28
N VAL A 102 3.82 7.77 -4.68
CA VAL A 102 4.82 7.22 -3.76
C VAL A 102 5.47 6.03 -4.44
N LYS A 103 6.81 6.03 -4.46
CA LYS A 103 7.64 4.92 -4.92
C LYS A 103 8.36 4.29 -3.72
N PRO A 104 8.51 2.97 -3.67
CA PRO A 104 7.94 1.98 -4.59
C PRO A 104 6.41 1.90 -4.49
N GLU A 105 5.77 1.36 -5.53
CA GLU A 105 4.31 1.42 -5.73
C GLU A 105 3.53 0.86 -4.53
N PHE A 106 4.05 -0.22 -3.95
CA PHE A 106 3.56 -0.88 -2.74
C PHE A 106 4.68 -1.01 -1.71
N VAL A 107 4.32 -1.18 -0.43
CA VAL A 107 5.30 -1.37 0.68
C VAL A 107 6.33 -2.46 0.37
N TYR A 108 5.84 -3.57 -0.20
CA TYR A 108 6.64 -4.68 -0.69
C TYR A 108 6.38 -4.86 -2.18
N SER A 109 7.02 -4.02 -2.98
CA SER A 109 7.24 -4.30 -4.40
C SER A 109 8.75 -4.48 -4.60
N GLY A 110 9.14 -5.47 -5.41
CA GLY A 110 10.53 -5.58 -5.84
C GLY A 110 10.88 -4.35 -6.68
N GLU A 111 12.07 -3.78 -6.45
CA GLU A 111 12.66 -2.83 -7.40
C GLU A 111 13.02 -3.52 -8.71
#